data_AF-A0A7Y8LZI1-F1
#
_entry.id   AF-A0A7Y8LZI1-F1
#
_cell.length_a   1.000
_cell.length_b   1.000
_cell.length_c   1.000
_cell.angle_alpha   90.00
_cell.angle_beta   90.00
_cell.angle_gamma   90.00
#
_symmetry.space_group_name_H-M   'P 1'
#
loop_
_entity.id
_entity.type
_entity.pdbx_description
1 polymer ?
#
loop_
_entity_poly.entity_id
_entity_poly.type
_entity_poly.pdbx_seq_one_letter_code
_entity_poly.pdbx_strand_id
1 'polypeptide(L)'
;TKWNFASDDWHCPNAENDVCVGGKYIARMEAKDGSFGFDFEAIYDEVIHQKKIAYTMTDGRRAITNFENQNGKTKVITTFDAENENPVEMQRTGWKAILNNFKNYVESNLGKNKE
;
A
#
# COMPACT_ATOMS: atom_id res chain seq x y z
N THR A 1 -5.32 -5.78 6.93
CA THR A 1 -6.63 -5.95 6.27
C THR A 1 -7.53 -4.71 6.28
N LYS A 2 -7.49 -3.83 7.29
CA LYS A 2 -8.48 -2.74 7.50
C LYS A 2 -8.51 -1.56 6.50
N TRP A 3 -7.47 -1.35 5.70
CA TRP A 3 -7.35 -0.15 4.84
C TRP A 3 -6.78 -0.43 3.44
N ASN A 4 -6.15 -1.58 3.22
CA ASN A 4 -5.44 -1.88 1.99
C ASN A 4 -6.40 -2.44 0.93
N PHE A 5 -7.25 -1.59 0.37
CA PHE A 5 -8.18 -1.92 -0.71
C PHE A 5 -8.50 -0.66 -1.54
N ALA A 6 -8.78 -0.86 -2.83
CA ALA A 6 -9.00 0.23 -3.78
C ALA A 6 -10.45 0.73 -3.87
N SER A 7 -11.43 -0.09 -3.49
CA SER A 7 -12.85 0.27 -3.46
C SER A 7 -13.61 -0.54 -2.40
N ASP A 8 -14.83 -0.12 -2.07
CA ASP A 8 -15.65 -0.76 -1.03
C ASP A 8 -16.08 -2.19 -1.38
N ASP A 9 -16.06 -2.56 -2.65
CA ASP A 9 -16.34 -3.93 -3.09
C ASP A 9 -15.13 -4.86 -2.94
N TRP A 10 -13.98 -4.32 -2.56
CA TRP A 10 -12.75 -5.06 -2.33
C TRP A 10 -12.36 -5.09 -0.86
N HIS A 11 -11.63 -6.14 -0.48
CA HIS A 11 -10.98 -6.21 0.82
C HIS A 11 -9.62 -6.89 0.72
N CYS A 12 -8.85 -6.76 1.79
CA CYS A 12 -7.58 -7.47 1.95
C CYS A 12 -7.73 -8.38 3.17
N PRO A 13 -8.08 -9.67 3.02
CA PRO A 13 -8.39 -10.54 4.16
C PRO A 13 -7.15 -11.02 4.93
N ASN A 14 -5.97 -11.02 4.30
CA ASN A 14 -4.70 -11.35 4.95
C ASN A 14 -3.56 -10.49 4.39
N ALA A 15 -2.58 -10.20 5.24
CA ALA A 15 -1.31 -9.60 4.84
C ALA A 15 -0.18 -10.06 5.76
N GLU A 16 0.97 -10.40 5.19
CA GLU A 16 2.20 -10.73 5.88
C GLU A 16 3.27 -9.72 5.47
N ASN A 17 4.03 -9.22 6.44
CA ASN A 17 4.92 -8.10 6.18
C ASN A 17 6.22 -8.19 7.00
N ASP A 18 7.33 -8.51 6.32
CA ASP A 18 8.68 -8.49 6.87
C ASP A 18 9.43 -7.24 6.39
N VAL A 19 9.31 -6.14 7.16
CA VAL A 19 9.78 -4.80 6.76
C VAL A 19 11.29 -4.65 7.02
N CYS A 20 12.10 -5.39 6.28
CA CYS A 20 13.55 -5.28 6.24
C CYS A 20 14.06 -5.42 4.79
N VAL A 21 15.30 -5.01 4.50
CA VAL A 21 15.88 -5.18 3.16
C VAL A 21 15.99 -6.68 2.84
N GLY A 22 15.44 -7.09 1.70
CA GLY A 22 15.30 -8.50 1.30
C GLY A 22 14.09 -9.22 1.91
N GLY A 23 13.36 -8.58 2.84
CA GLY A 23 12.14 -9.10 3.43
C GLY A 23 10.97 -9.10 2.44
N LYS A 24 10.01 -10.01 2.66
CA LYS A 24 8.85 -10.21 1.78
C LYS A 24 7.61 -9.47 2.30
N TYR A 25 6.89 -8.85 1.39
CA TYR A 25 5.55 -8.32 1.59
C TYR A 25 4.56 -9.13 0.76
N ILE A 26 3.53 -9.67 1.42
CA ILE A 26 2.41 -10.38 0.79
C ILE A 26 1.10 -9.75 1.27
N ALA A 27 0.19 -9.43 0.35
CA ALA A 27 -1.18 -9.05 0.67
C ALA A 27 -2.16 -9.75 -0.26
N ARG A 28 -3.12 -10.47 0.32
CA ARG A 28 -4.28 -10.95 -0.43
C ARG A 28 -5.18 -9.76 -0.74
N MET A 29 -5.54 -9.56 -2.00
CA MET A 29 -6.53 -8.57 -2.44
C MET A 29 -7.63 -9.27 -3.23
N GLU A 30 -8.88 -9.14 -2.79
CA GLU A 30 -9.99 -9.83 -3.45
C GLU A 30 -11.30 -9.04 -3.36
N ALA A 31 -12.18 -9.29 -4.32
CA ALA A 31 -13.55 -8.80 -4.29
C ALA A 31 -14.34 -9.53 -3.18
N LYS A 32 -15.17 -8.78 -2.46
CA LYS A 32 -15.97 -9.30 -1.34
C LYS A 32 -17.01 -10.33 -1.76
N ASP A 33 -17.42 -10.32 -3.03
CA ASP A 33 -18.31 -11.31 -3.61
C ASP A 33 -17.60 -12.61 -4.01
N GLY A 34 -16.27 -12.67 -3.87
CA GLY A 34 -15.44 -13.83 -4.20
C GLY A 34 -15.23 -14.04 -5.70
N SER A 35 -15.67 -13.11 -6.56
CA SER A 35 -15.57 -13.24 -8.02
C SER A 35 -14.13 -13.24 -8.53
N PHE A 36 -13.25 -12.51 -7.85
CA PHE A 36 -11.86 -12.35 -8.25
C PHE A 36 -10.96 -12.03 -7.05
N GLY A 37 -9.71 -12.47 -7.11
CA GLY A 37 -8.70 -12.09 -6.13
C GLY A 37 -7.31 -12.55 -6.54
N PHE A 38 -6.30 -11.83 -6.06
CA PHE A 38 -4.90 -12.06 -6.37
C PHE A 38 -4.03 -11.77 -5.16
N ASP A 39 -2.83 -12.33 -5.17
CA ASP A 39 -1.82 -12.05 -4.15
C ASP A 39 -0.87 -11.00 -4.69
N PHE A 40 -0.80 -9.88 -3.98
CA PHE A 40 0.24 -8.89 -4.19
C PHE A 40 1.48 -9.35 -3.45
N GLU A 41 2.58 -9.54 -4.18
CA GLU A 41 3.85 -9.95 -3.61
C GLU A 41 4.98 -9.01 -4.04
N ALA A 42 5.83 -8.64 -3.09
CA ALA A 42 7.00 -7.82 -3.34
C ALA A 42 8.15 -8.14 -2.38
N ILE A 43 9.37 -7.78 -2.79
CA ILE A 43 10.58 -7.83 -1.96
C ILE A 43 11.04 -6.40 -1.70
N TYR A 44 11.35 -6.08 -0.45
CA TYR A 44 11.87 -4.76 -0.08
C TYR A 44 13.31 -4.56 -0.56
N ASP A 45 13.49 -3.58 -1.43
CA ASP A 45 14.81 -3.18 -1.94
C ASP A 45 15.52 -2.27 -0.93
N GLU A 46 14.77 -1.38 -0.29
CA GLU A 46 15.30 -0.34 0.59
C GLU A 46 14.28 0.02 1.66
N VAL A 47 14.72 0.03 2.92
CA VAL A 47 13.90 0.44 4.06
C VAL A 47 14.69 1.46 4.88
N ILE A 48 14.28 2.73 4.80
CA ILE A 48 14.82 3.79 5.65
C ILE A 48 13.74 4.18 6.64
N HIS A 49 14.01 3.90 7.92
CA HIS A 49 13.09 4.15 9.01
C HIS A 49 12.49 5.57 8.95
N GLN A 50 11.16 5.65 8.98
CA GLN A 50 10.35 6.88 8.95
C GLN A 50 10.57 7.80 7.73
N LYS A 51 11.24 7.32 6.67
CA LYS A 51 11.58 8.14 5.50
C LYS A 51 11.20 7.50 4.18
N LYS A 52 11.51 6.23 3.99
CA LYS A 52 11.38 5.58 2.68
C LYS A 52 11.15 4.09 2.81
N ILE A 53 10.28 3.58 1.95
CA ILE A 53 10.11 2.16 1.69
C ILE A 53 10.12 1.99 0.16
N ALA A 54 11.00 1.14 -0.36
CA ALA A 54 11.02 0.77 -1.77
C ALA A 54 10.99 -0.75 -1.91
N TYR A 55 10.25 -1.24 -2.90
CA TYR A 55 10.15 -2.66 -3.18
C TYR A 55 9.96 -2.94 -4.67
N THR A 56 10.36 -4.14 -5.06
CA THR A 56 10.14 -4.70 -6.39
C THR A 56 9.11 -5.80 -6.33
N MET A 57 8.09 -5.71 -7.18
CA MET A 57 7.02 -6.70 -7.35
C MET A 57 7.52 -7.91 -8.16
N THR A 58 6.81 -9.02 -8.11
CA THR A 58 7.20 -10.27 -8.80
C THR A 58 7.27 -10.16 -10.33
N ASP A 59 6.59 -9.19 -10.92
CA ASP A 59 6.61 -8.88 -12.35
C ASP A 59 7.70 -7.85 -12.74
N GLY A 60 8.55 -7.45 -11.79
CA GLY A 60 9.65 -6.50 -12.00
C GLY A 60 9.26 -5.03 -11.89
N ARG A 61 7.97 -4.69 -11.73
CA ARG A 61 7.54 -3.32 -11.43
C ARG A 61 8.01 -2.90 -10.06
N ARG A 62 8.29 -1.61 -9.91
CA ARG A 62 8.82 -1.05 -8.66
C ARG A 62 7.83 -0.07 -8.07
N ALA A 63 7.83 0.03 -6.75
CA ALA A 63 7.17 1.13 -6.07
C ALA A 63 8.02 1.68 -4.93
N ILE A 64 7.90 2.99 -4.73
CA ILE A 64 8.63 3.75 -3.72
C ILE A 64 7.62 4.61 -2.99
N THR A 65 7.55 4.46 -1.67
CA THR A 65 6.80 5.33 -0.78
C THR A 65 7.76 6.17 0.05
N ASN A 66 7.66 7.49 -0.07
CA ASN A 66 8.40 8.46 0.73
C ASN A 66 7.48 9.09 1.79
N PHE A 67 8.06 9.36 2.95
CA PHE A 67 7.42 10.03 4.08
C PHE A 67 8.16 11.35 4.35
N GLU A 68 7.51 12.46 4.04
CA GLU A 68 8.06 13.80 4.21
C GLU A 68 7.39 14.52 5.38
N ASN A 69 8.17 15.08 6.29
CA ASN A 69 7.62 15.97 7.32
C ASN A 69 7.15 17.28 6.67
N GLN A 70 5.91 17.67 6.95
CA GLN A 70 5.32 18.94 6.53
C GLN A 70 4.62 19.58 7.72
N ASN A 71 5.33 20.44 8.46
CA ASN A 71 4.78 21.29 9.53
C ASN A 71 3.90 20.51 10.52
N GLY A 72 4.42 19.40 11.07
CA GLY A 72 3.69 18.56 12.03
C GLY A 72 2.68 17.60 11.39
N LYS A 73 2.62 17.53 10.07
CA LYS A 73 1.94 16.48 9.29
C LYS A 73 2.97 15.64 8.53
N THR A 74 2.56 14.48 8.04
CA THR A 74 3.37 13.66 7.15
C THR A 74 2.73 13.64 5.77
N LYS A 75 3.49 14.03 4.75
CA LYS A 75 3.11 13.86 3.36
C LYS A 75 3.64 12.50 2.90
N VAL A 76 2.71 11.64 2.48
CA VAL A 76 3.02 10.30 1.96
C VAL A 76 2.93 10.35 0.44
N ILE A 77 4.01 9.99 -0.24
CA ILE A 77 4.10 10.03 -1.71
C ILE A 77 4.46 8.64 -2.18
N THR A 78 3.64 8.03 -3.03
CA THR A 78 3.96 6.77 -3.68
C THR A 78 4.16 6.99 -5.17
N THR A 79 5.29 6.53 -5.68
CA THR A 79 5.61 6.42 -7.11
C THR A 79 5.69 4.94 -7.45
N PHE A 80 5.09 4.53 -8.56
CA PHE A 80 5.07 3.14 -8.97
C PHE A 80 5.18 3.03 -10.49
N ASP A 81 5.73 1.92 -10.96
CA ASP A 81 5.69 1.54 -12.36
C ASP A 81 4.31 0.99 -12.69
N ALA A 82 3.66 1.57 -13.70
CA ALA A 82 2.37 1.10 -14.17
C ALA A 82 2.51 -0.25 -14.89
N GLU A 83 1.52 -1.12 -14.76
CA GLU A 83 1.39 -2.30 -15.62
C GLU A 83 0.78 -1.93 -17.00
N ASN A 84 0.80 -2.88 -17.94
CA ASN A 84 0.45 -2.65 -19.35
C ASN A 84 -0.93 -3.19 -19.77
N GLU A 85 -1.63 -3.88 -18.88
CA GLU A 85 -2.96 -4.47 -19.04
C GLU A 85 -4.09 -3.45 -18.79
N ASN A 86 -3.97 -2.57 -17.78
CA ASN A 86 -5.01 -1.57 -17.48
C ASN A 86 -4.56 -0.13 -17.72
N PRO A 87 -5.50 0.81 -17.97
CA PRO A 87 -5.18 2.22 -18.14
C PRO A 87 -4.46 2.81 -16.92
N VAL A 88 -3.41 3.60 -17.16
CA VAL A 88 -2.60 4.24 -16.11
C VAL A 88 -3.44 5.05 -15.11
N GLU A 89 -4.47 5.75 -15.59
CA GLU A 89 -5.34 6.55 -14.71
C GLU A 89 -6.22 5.69 -13.80
N MET A 90 -6.61 4.49 -14.25
CA MET A 90 -7.32 3.52 -13.39
C MET A 90 -6.40 3.03 -12.27
N GLN A 91 -5.16 2.66 -12.62
CA GLN A 91 -4.15 2.25 -11.64
C GLN A 91 -3.88 3.38 -10.64
N ARG A 92 -3.61 4.60 -11.11
CA ARG A 92 -3.38 5.79 -10.27
C ARG A 92 -4.54 6.04 -9.29
N THR A 93 -5.77 5.88 -9.77
CA THR A 93 -6.97 6.04 -8.94
C THR A 93 -7.04 4.98 -7.84
N GLY A 94 -6.76 3.71 -8.17
CA GLY A 94 -6.71 2.63 -7.18
C GLY A 94 -5.66 2.85 -6.09
N TRP A 95 -4.42 3.20 -6.48
CA TRP A 95 -3.36 3.54 -5.52
C TRP A 95 -3.73 4.74 -4.64
N LYS A 96 -4.34 5.77 -5.23
CA LYS A 96 -4.82 6.93 -4.47
C LYS A 96 -5.91 6.57 -3.46
N ALA A 97 -6.83 5.69 -3.82
CA ALA A 97 -7.87 5.21 -2.90
C ALA A 97 -7.26 4.46 -1.71
N ILE A 98 -6.28 3.59 -1.94
CA ILE A 98 -5.55 2.89 -0.88
C ILE A 98 -4.84 3.89 0.06
N LEU A 99 -4.17 4.91 -0.48
CA LEU A 99 -3.52 5.94 0.34
C LEU A 99 -4.52 6.76 1.16
N ASN A 100 -5.69 7.07 0.60
CA ASN A 100 -6.76 7.75 1.33
C ASN A 100 -7.32 6.87 2.46
N ASN A 101 -7.51 5.58 2.21
CA ASN A 101 -7.94 4.62 3.23
C ASN A 101 -6.89 4.49 4.35
N PHE A 102 -5.60 4.44 4.01
CA PHE A 102 -4.51 4.48 4.99
C PHE A 102 -4.55 5.76 5.84
N LYS A 103 -4.69 6.93 5.19
CA LYS A 103 -4.81 8.22 5.90
C LYS A 103 -5.97 8.19 6.89
N ASN A 104 -7.17 7.82 6.44
CA ASN A 104 -8.36 7.75 7.29
C ASN A 104 -8.19 6.76 8.45
N TYR A 105 -7.57 5.60 8.17
CA TYR A 105 -7.27 4.59 9.18
C TYR A 105 -6.33 5.13 10.26
N VAL A 106 -5.22 5.77 9.89
CA VAL A 106 -4.27 6.32 10.85
C VAL A 106 -4.92 7.46 11.65
N GLU A 107 -5.58 8.41 10.99
CA GLU A 107 -6.23 9.55 11.64
C GLU A 107 -7.31 9.12 12.63
N SER A 108 -8.07 8.06 12.32
CA SER A 108 -9.11 7.52 13.20
C SER A 108 -8.55 6.74 14.40
N ASN A 109 -7.29 6.27 14.34
CA ASN A 109 -6.65 5.54 15.42
C ASN A 109 -5.70 6.40 16.28
N LEU A 110 -5.37 7.63 15.86
CA LEU A 110 -4.57 8.57 16.66
C LEU A 110 -5.18 8.88 18.04
N GLY A 111 -6.51 8.78 18.18
CA GLY A 111 -7.21 8.96 19.45
C GLY A 111 -7.24 7.72 20.36
N LYS A 112 -6.91 6.53 19.84
CA LYS A 112 -6.99 5.25 20.58
C LYS A 112 -5.66 4.80 21.18
N ASN A 113 -4.54 5.38 20.72
CA ASN A 113 -3.20 5.06 21.21
C ASN A 113 -2.72 6.01 22.32
N LYS A 114 -3.63 6.78 22.94
CA LYS A 114 -3.35 7.74 24.02
C LYS A 114 -3.79 7.24 25.41
N GLU A 115 -4.24 5.99 25.53
CA GLU A 115 -4.58 5.33 26.80
C GLU A 115 -3.55 4.25 27.15
#